data_AF-A0AAV4W8R0-F1
#
_entry.id   AF-A0AAV4W8R0-F1
#
_cell.length_a   1.000
_cell.length_b   1.000
_cell.length_c   1.000
_cell.angle_alpha   90.00
_cell.angle_beta   90.00
_cell.angle_gamma   90.00
#
_symmetry.space_group_name_H-M   'P 1'
#
loop_
_entity.id
_entity.type
_entity.pdbx_description
1 polymer ?
#
loop_
_entity_poly.entity_id
_entity_poly.type
_entity_poly.pdbx_seq_one_letter_code
_entity_poly.pdbx_strand_id
1 'polypeptide(L)'
;MTLARPPHAFDFLVGRGGFSGMNGEEWQEQRRFVLLTMRNLGLGKGLWEKMIQEEASEFVNEMKKAEGKPIDHQDSLAISQVLTSLALLFGRHLDTESDKEDIQTMRNLSRRLLKYFSAVDVNITLPWLVKLSELLNLSGFQDFIKLLRKFEAIFK
;
A
#
# COMPACT_ATOMS: atom_id res chain seq x y z
N MET A 1 -7.43 13.75 -26.55
CA MET A 1 -8.18 13.77 -25.28
C MET A 1 -8.68 12.36 -24.99
N THR A 2 -7.87 11.49 -24.35
CA THR A 2 -8.34 10.18 -23.85
C THR A 2 -7.44 9.70 -22.70
N LEU A 3 -7.41 10.45 -21.60
CA LEU A 3 -6.94 9.93 -20.29
C LEU A 3 -8.01 9.05 -19.61
N ALA A 4 -9.08 8.71 -20.34
CA ALA A 4 -10.18 7.91 -19.85
C ALA A 4 -9.79 6.43 -19.89
N ARG A 5 -9.71 5.82 -18.70
CA ARG A 5 -9.63 4.37 -18.55
C ARG A 5 -10.88 3.72 -19.17
N PRO A 6 -10.76 2.58 -19.89
CA PRO A 6 -11.91 1.91 -20.50
C PRO A 6 -12.98 1.55 -19.45
N PRO A 7 -14.28 1.55 -19.81
CA PRO A 7 -15.39 1.35 -18.84
C PRO A 7 -15.39 0.00 -18.12
N HIS A 8 -14.74 -1.03 -18.69
CA HIS A 8 -14.76 -2.40 -18.19
C HIS A 8 -13.35 -2.99 -18.00
N ALA A 9 -12.35 -2.13 -17.81
CA ALA A 9 -10.95 -2.56 -17.75
C ALA A 9 -10.65 -3.45 -16.53
N PHE A 10 -11.37 -3.27 -15.42
CA PHE A 10 -11.09 -3.94 -14.14
C PHE A 10 -12.33 -4.57 -13.48
N ASP A 11 -13.38 -4.84 -14.26
CA ASP A 11 -14.62 -5.45 -13.74
C ASP A 11 -14.40 -6.88 -13.19
N PHE A 12 -13.28 -7.50 -13.54
CA PHE A 12 -12.88 -8.80 -13.00
C PHE A 12 -12.38 -8.74 -11.55
N LEU A 13 -12.09 -7.56 -11.00
CA LEU A 13 -11.68 -7.41 -9.60
C LEU A 13 -12.89 -7.59 -8.68
N VAL A 14 -12.82 -8.60 -7.82
CA VAL A 14 -13.86 -8.90 -6.82
C VAL A 14 -14.09 -7.68 -5.93
N GLY A 15 -15.37 -7.30 -5.75
CA GLY A 15 -15.76 -6.14 -4.93
C GLY A 15 -15.34 -4.77 -5.50
N ARG A 16 -15.12 -4.66 -6.82
CA ARG A 16 -14.61 -3.47 -7.53
C ARG A 16 -13.20 -3.01 -7.12
N GLY A 17 -12.51 -3.70 -6.20
CA GLY A 17 -11.10 -3.41 -5.86
C GLY A 17 -10.78 -1.97 -5.42
N GLY A 18 -11.77 -1.21 -4.95
CA GLY A 18 -11.61 0.21 -4.59
C GLY A 18 -11.12 1.08 -5.75
N PHE A 19 -10.24 2.05 -5.48
CA PHE A 19 -9.66 2.95 -6.49
C PHE A 19 -9.06 2.21 -7.70
N SER A 20 -8.52 1.01 -7.48
CA SER A 20 -7.89 0.22 -8.54
C SER A 20 -8.89 -0.34 -9.55
N GLY A 21 -10.10 -0.72 -9.14
CA GLY A 21 -11.11 -1.27 -10.05
C GLY A 21 -12.20 -0.29 -10.48
N MET A 22 -12.11 0.98 -10.08
CA MET A 22 -12.94 2.06 -10.64
C MET A 22 -12.62 2.26 -12.14
N ASN A 23 -13.68 2.47 -12.92
CA ASN A 23 -13.62 2.64 -14.38
C ASN A 23 -14.35 3.90 -14.82
N GLY A 24 -14.16 4.30 -16.08
CA GLY A 24 -14.92 5.39 -16.69
C GLY A 24 -14.82 6.73 -15.93
N GLU A 25 -15.97 7.32 -15.61
CA GLU A 25 -16.09 8.62 -14.95
C GLU A 25 -15.62 8.58 -13.49
N GLU A 26 -15.96 7.54 -12.74
CA GLU A 26 -15.57 7.33 -11.34
C GLU A 26 -14.03 7.37 -11.17
N TRP A 27 -13.31 6.68 -12.06
CA TRP A 27 -11.84 6.74 -12.12
C TRP A 27 -11.33 8.16 -12.36
N GLN A 28 -11.95 8.90 -13.27
CA GLN A 28 -11.50 10.25 -13.60
C GLN A 28 -11.72 11.22 -12.45
N GLU A 29 -12.86 11.15 -11.78
CA GLU A 29 -13.18 11.98 -10.61
C GLU A 29 -12.19 11.72 -9.48
N GLN A 30 -12.01 10.46 -9.10
CA GLN A 30 -11.10 10.09 -8.02
C GLN A 30 -9.65 10.44 -8.35
N ARG A 31 -9.21 10.21 -9.59
CA ARG A 31 -7.87 10.62 -10.03
C ARG A 31 -7.68 12.14 -9.95
N ARG A 32 -8.66 12.93 -10.40
CA ARG A 32 -8.61 14.40 -10.31
C ARG A 32 -8.54 14.84 -8.85
N PHE A 33 -9.38 14.28 -7.99
CA PHE A 33 -9.39 14.57 -6.56
C PHE A 33 -8.04 14.27 -5.91
N VAL A 34 -7.51 13.06 -6.08
CA VAL A 34 -6.22 12.65 -5.47
C VAL A 34 -5.09 13.56 -5.94
N LEU A 35 -4.97 13.82 -7.25
CA LEU A 35 -3.89 14.68 -7.77
C LEU A 35 -3.97 16.11 -7.26
N LEU A 36 -5.18 16.67 -7.17
CA LEU A 36 -5.39 18.01 -6.61
C LEU A 36 -5.02 18.05 -5.13
N THR A 37 -5.48 17.08 -4.35
CA THR A 37 -5.19 16.96 -2.93
C THR A 37 -3.70 16.80 -2.67
N MET A 38 -3.00 15.92 -3.39
CA MET A 38 -1.55 15.74 -3.24
C MET A 38 -0.78 17.03 -3.57
N ARG A 39 -1.18 17.76 -4.62
CA ARG A 39 -0.56 19.06 -4.95
C ARG A 39 -0.78 20.11 -3.87
N ASN A 40 -1.96 20.11 -3.25
CA ASN A 40 -2.28 20.98 -2.12
C ASN A 40 -1.47 20.61 -0.87
N LEU A 41 -1.27 19.31 -0.61
CA LEU A 41 -0.40 18.75 0.44
C LEU A 41 1.10 18.95 0.17
N GLY A 42 1.49 19.62 -0.92
CA GLY A 42 2.89 19.98 -1.17
C GLY A 42 3.67 19.01 -2.05
N LEU A 43 3.01 18.06 -2.72
CA LEU A 43 3.64 17.29 -3.78
C LEU A 43 4.16 18.25 -4.87
N GLY A 44 5.47 18.21 -5.12
CA GLY A 44 6.15 19.10 -6.06
C GLY A 44 6.55 20.47 -5.49
N LYS A 45 6.38 20.72 -4.18
CA LYS A 45 6.81 21.96 -3.50
C LYS A 45 8.05 21.76 -2.60
N GLY A 46 8.82 20.68 -2.81
CA GLY A 46 10.04 20.36 -2.05
C GLY A 46 9.81 19.76 -0.65
N LEU A 47 8.63 19.94 -0.03
CA LEU A 47 8.32 19.36 1.29
C LEU A 47 8.44 17.83 1.29
N TRP A 48 7.84 17.18 0.29
CA TRP A 48 7.86 15.72 0.17
C TRP A 48 9.28 15.19 -0.08
N GLU A 49 10.08 15.94 -0.85
CA GLU A 49 11.48 15.59 -1.11
C GLU A 49 12.30 15.59 0.17
N LYS A 50 12.17 16.64 0.99
CA LYS A 50 12.86 16.74 2.28
C LYS A 50 12.49 15.58 3.21
N MET A 51 11.20 15.29 3.36
CA MET A 51 10.73 14.19 4.22
C MET A 51 11.21 12.81 3.74
N ILE A 52 11.14 12.56 2.42
CA ILE A 52 11.65 11.30 1.84
C ILE A 52 13.17 11.20 2.04
N GLN A 53 13.90 12.31 1.90
CA GLN A 53 15.35 12.33 2.09
C GLN A 53 15.75 12.09 3.55
N GLU A 54 15.01 12.64 4.51
CA GLU A 54 15.20 12.40 5.94
C GLU A 54 14.99 10.90 6.24
N GLU A 55 13.87 10.32 5.84
CA GLU A 55 13.59 8.89 6.03
C GLU A 55 14.64 8.00 5.35
N ALA A 56 14.99 8.29 4.08
CA ALA A 56 15.98 7.50 3.36
C ALA A 56 17.36 7.55 4.05
N SER A 57 17.70 8.69 4.67
CA SER A 57 18.94 8.83 5.45
C SER A 57 18.90 7.96 6.71
N GLU A 58 17.77 7.90 7.40
CA GLU A 58 17.56 7.01 8.56
C GLU A 58 17.67 5.54 8.17
N PHE A 59 17.01 5.13 7.08
CA PHE A 59 17.08 3.78 6.54
C PHE A 59 18.52 3.37 6.17
N VAL A 60 19.27 4.25 5.51
CA VAL A 60 20.69 4.00 5.19
C VAL A 60 21.53 3.84 6.46
N ASN A 61 21.27 4.65 7.48
CA ASN A 61 21.95 4.53 8.77
C ASN A 61 21.61 3.21 9.47
N GLU A 62 20.38 2.72 9.37
CA GLU A 62 19.99 1.40 9.86
C GLU A 62 20.78 0.29 9.14
N MET A 63 20.85 0.33 7.80
CA MET A 63 21.60 -0.67 7.02
C MET A 63 23.10 -0.69 7.38
N LYS A 64 23.70 0.47 7.65
CA LYS A 64 25.12 0.55 8.06
C LYS A 64 25.40 -0.19 9.37
N LYS A 65 24.43 -0.34 10.28
CA LYS A 65 24.58 -1.06 11.56
C LYS A 65 24.86 -2.56 11.38
N ALA A 66 24.60 -3.12 10.20
CA ALA A 66 24.90 -4.53 9.96
C ALA A 66 26.37 -4.82 9.64
N GLU A 67 27.22 -3.80 9.54
CA GLU A 67 28.68 -3.95 9.44
C GLU A 67 29.12 -4.91 8.31
N GLY A 68 28.43 -4.84 7.16
CA GLY A 68 28.74 -5.66 5.97
C GLY A 68 28.18 -7.08 5.99
N LYS A 69 27.40 -7.45 7.00
CA LYS A 69 26.68 -8.74 7.03
C LYS A 69 25.50 -8.71 6.05
N PRO A 70 25.15 -9.85 5.42
CA PRO A 70 23.91 -9.96 4.65
C PRO A 70 22.70 -9.63 5.52
N ILE A 71 21.84 -8.75 5.04
CA ILE A 71 20.56 -8.39 5.69
C ILE A 71 19.44 -8.56 4.68
N ASP A 72 18.32 -9.11 5.13
CA ASP A 72 17.05 -8.95 4.45
C ASP A 72 16.48 -7.55 4.76
N HIS A 73 16.49 -6.68 3.75
CA HIS A 73 16.02 -5.30 3.86
C HIS A 73 14.58 -5.14 3.35
N GLN A 74 13.96 -6.20 2.84
CA GLN A 74 12.63 -6.11 2.23
C GLN A 74 11.59 -5.62 3.24
N ASP A 75 11.60 -6.18 4.45
CA ASP A 75 10.68 -5.81 5.53
C ASP A 75 10.95 -4.39 6.07
N SER A 76 12.22 -3.99 6.23
CA SER A 76 12.57 -2.66 6.73
C SER A 76 12.19 -1.57 5.70
N LEU A 77 12.52 -1.78 4.42
CA LEU A 77 12.16 -0.86 3.34
C LEU A 77 10.64 -0.71 3.21
N ALA A 78 9.91 -1.81 3.26
CA ALA A 78 8.46 -1.80 3.15
C ALA A 78 7.79 -1.05 4.32
N ILE A 79 8.34 -1.16 5.54
CA ILE A 79 7.85 -0.41 6.69
C ILE A 79 8.16 1.08 6.56
N SER A 80 9.40 1.43 6.21
CA SER A 80 9.81 2.81 5.99
C SER A 80 8.89 3.52 4.98
N GLN A 81 8.58 2.87 3.85
CA GLN A 81 7.63 3.39 2.86
C GLN A 81 6.22 3.67 3.44
N VAL A 82 5.71 2.78 4.29
CA VAL A 82 4.39 2.95 4.93
C VAL A 82 4.43 4.11 5.92
N LEU A 83 5.49 4.21 6.73
CA LEU A 83 5.67 5.28 7.71
C LEU A 83 5.79 6.65 7.03
N THR A 84 6.60 6.77 5.97
CA THR A 84 6.68 8.01 5.19
C THR A 84 5.34 8.37 4.56
N SER A 85 4.61 7.39 4.03
CA SER A 85 3.27 7.62 3.46
C SER A 85 2.28 8.12 4.51
N LEU A 86 2.33 7.57 5.73
CA LEU A 86 1.50 7.98 6.84
C LEU A 86 1.81 9.42 7.28
N ALA A 87 3.10 9.74 7.42
CA ALA A 87 3.56 11.09 7.76
C ALA A 87 3.16 12.10 6.67
N LEU A 88 3.32 11.76 5.40
CA LEU A 88 3.02 12.66 4.27
C LEU A 88 1.52 12.91 4.08
N LEU A 89 0.69 11.87 4.21
CA LEU A 89 -0.74 11.97 3.91
C LEU A 89 -1.57 12.40 5.10
N PHE A 90 -1.18 11.98 6.30
CA PHE A 90 -1.98 12.17 7.52
C PHE A 90 -1.27 13.02 8.59
N GLY A 91 0.00 13.41 8.36
CA GLY A 91 0.78 14.17 9.34
C GLY A 91 1.05 13.38 10.62
N ARG A 92 0.88 12.05 10.60
CA ARG A 92 1.04 11.19 11.77
C ARG A 92 2.41 10.53 11.73
N HIS A 93 3.22 10.83 12.73
CA HIS A 93 4.49 10.16 12.98
C HIS A 93 4.24 9.04 13.99
N LEU A 94 4.60 7.81 13.63
CA LEU A 94 4.57 6.70 14.57
C LEU A 94 5.96 6.50 15.14
N ASP A 95 6.05 6.43 16.46
CA ASP A 95 7.30 6.20 17.14
C ASP A 95 7.60 4.70 17.18
N THR A 96 8.81 4.32 16.77
CA THR A 96 9.24 2.91 16.73
C THR A 96 9.16 2.23 18.11
N GLU A 97 9.24 3.01 19.19
CA GLU A 97 9.20 2.51 20.56
C GLU A 97 7.78 2.45 21.17
N SER A 98 6.94 3.46 20.92
CA SER A 98 5.57 3.53 21.44
C SER A 98 4.61 2.66 20.62
N ASP A 99 4.75 2.68 19.29
CA ASP A 99 3.73 2.18 18.36
C ASP A 99 4.11 0.81 17.77
N LYS A 100 4.82 -0.01 18.56
CA LYS A 100 5.32 -1.32 18.14
C LYS A 100 4.23 -2.24 17.60
N GLU A 101 3.05 -2.22 18.21
CA GLU A 101 1.91 -3.06 17.79
C GLU A 101 1.33 -2.64 16.43
N ASP A 102 1.21 -1.32 16.21
CA ASP A 102 0.73 -0.75 14.96
C ASP A 102 1.73 -1.02 13.83
N ILE A 103 3.02 -0.76 14.09
CA ILE A 103 4.10 -1.04 13.14
C ILE A 103 4.16 -2.54 12.81
N GLN A 104 3.98 -3.43 13.80
CA GLN A 104 3.95 -4.87 13.54
C GLN A 104 2.73 -5.27 12.71
N THR A 105 1.58 -4.62 12.90
CA THR A 105 0.39 -4.81 12.07
C THR A 105 0.65 -4.37 10.64
N MET A 106 1.27 -3.21 10.43
CA MET A 106 1.70 -2.72 9.11
C MET A 106 2.67 -3.70 8.43
N ARG A 107 3.63 -4.23 9.19
CA ARG A 107 4.63 -5.18 8.67
C ARG A 107 3.98 -6.46 8.17
N ASN A 108 3.08 -7.01 8.98
CA ASN A 108 2.31 -8.20 8.62
C ASN A 108 1.41 -7.95 7.41
N LEU A 109 0.84 -6.74 7.27
CA LEU A 109 0.03 -6.37 6.13
C LEU A 109 0.86 -6.30 4.86
N SER A 110 1.98 -5.58 4.90
CA SER A 110 2.85 -5.39 3.75
C SER A 110 3.37 -6.73 3.21
N ARG A 111 3.85 -7.62 4.10
CA ARG A 111 4.26 -8.98 3.71
C ARG A 111 3.16 -9.79 3.04
N ARG A 112 1.91 -9.63 3.49
CA ARG A 112 0.76 -10.33 2.90
C ARG A 112 0.36 -9.71 1.57
N LEU A 113 0.35 -8.38 1.48
CA LEU A 113 0.07 -7.66 0.24
C LEU A 113 1.03 -8.08 -0.87
N LEU A 114 2.34 -8.12 -0.60
CA LEU A 114 3.33 -8.57 -1.59
C LEU A 114 3.06 -9.97 -2.14
N LYS A 115 2.49 -10.88 -1.34
CA LYS A 115 2.09 -12.23 -1.79
C LYS A 115 0.84 -12.23 -2.68
N TYR A 116 -0.07 -11.28 -2.48
CA TYR A 116 -1.35 -11.18 -3.20
C TYR A 116 -1.34 -10.13 -4.34
N PHE A 117 -0.27 -9.36 -4.50
CA PHE A 117 -0.13 -8.31 -5.51
C PHE A 117 1.14 -8.46 -6.36
N SER A 118 1.70 -9.68 -6.44
CA SER A 118 2.85 -9.92 -7.31
C SER A 118 2.45 -9.75 -8.80
N ALA A 119 3.38 -9.31 -9.66
CA ALA A 119 3.10 -9.06 -11.08
C ALA A 119 2.65 -10.33 -11.87
N VAL A 120 2.72 -11.51 -11.24
CA VAL A 120 2.30 -12.80 -11.79
C VAL A 120 1.10 -13.35 -11.02
N ASP A 121 0.32 -12.48 -10.36
CA ASP A 121 -0.79 -12.92 -9.53
C ASP A 121 -1.82 -13.69 -10.37
N VAL A 122 -2.06 -14.94 -9.95
CA VAL A 122 -2.96 -15.88 -10.61
C VAL A 122 -4.39 -15.37 -10.62
N ASN A 123 -4.75 -14.49 -9.67
CA ASN A 123 -6.06 -13.87 -9.61
C ASN A 123 -6.30 -12.87 -10.77
N ILE A 124 -5.24 -12.23 -11.26
CA ILE A 124 -5.32 -11.28 -12.39
C ILE A 124 -5.26 -12.04 -13.72
N THR A 125 -4.41 -13.07 -13.82
CA THR A 125 -4.21 -13.83 -15.06
C THR A 125 -5.28 -14.89 -15.31
N LEU A 126 -5.85 -15.48 -14.26
CA LEU A 126 -6.90 -16.50 -14.33
C LEU A 126 -8.09 -16.12 -13.42
N PRO A 127 -8.95 -15.16 -13.83
CA PRO A 127 -10.05 -14.65 -13.00
C PRO A 127 -11.06 -15.70 -12.55
N TRP A 128 -11.21 -16.80 -13.29
CA TRP A 128 -12.10 -17.92 -12.94
C TRP A 128 -11.59 -18.75 -11.76
N LEU A 129 -10.26 -18.77 -11.53
CA LEU A 129 -9.64 -19.50 -10.43
C LEU A 129 -9.89 -18.80 -9.08
N VAL A 130 -10.07 -17.48 -9.09
CA VAL A 130 -10.47 -16.69 -7.91
C VAL A 130 -11.82 -17.15 -7.38
N LYS A 131 -12.83 -17.25 -8.26
CA LYS A 131 -14.16 -17.77 -7.91
C LYS A 131 -14.09 -19.19 -7.36
N LEU A 132 -13.18 -20.01 -7.86
CA LEU A 132 -12.94 -21.36 -7.34
C LEU A 132 -12.30 -21.32 -5.94
N SER A 133 -11.36 -20.41 -5.70
CA SER A 133 -10.72 -20.26 -4.39
C SER A 133 -11.68 -19.76 -3.30
N GLU A 134 -12.65 -18.90 -3.68
CA GLU A 134 -13.75 -18.47 -2.83
C GLU A 134 -14.72 -19.63 -2.52
N LEU A 135 -15.06 -20.43 -3.52
CA LEU A 135 -15.93 -21.61 -3.38
C LEU A 135 -15.30 -22.71 -2.50
N LEU A 136 -13.97 -22.81 -2.50
CA LEU A 136 -13.21 -23.76 -1.68
C LEU A 136 -12.84 -23.24 -0.29
N ASN A 137 -13.25 -22.01 0.07
CA ASN A 137 -12.99 -21.38 1.37
C ASN A 137 -11.53 -21.50 1.85
N LEU A 138 -10.58 -21.23 0.94
CA LEU A 138 -9.15 -21.28 1.26
C LEU A 138 -8.81 -20.20 2.29
N SER A 139 -8.34 -20.64 3.45
CA SER A 139 -8.29 -19.91 4.73
C SER A 139 -7.48 -18.61 4.75
N GLY A 140 -6.80 -18.23 3.67
CA GLY A 140 -5.90 -17.06 3.63
C GLY A 140 -6.59 -15.71 3.37
N PHE A 141 -7.70 -15.69 2.63
CA PHE A 141 -8.35 -14.44 2.21
C PHE A 141 -9.09 -13.76 3.36
N GLN A 142 -9.80 -14.52 4.20
CA GLN A 142 -10.49 -13.96 5.38
C GLN A 142 -9.51 -13.33 6.37
N ASP A 143 -8.35 -13.95 6.57
CA ASP A 143 -7.33 -13.41 7.46
C ASP A 143 -6.69 -12.13 6.91
N PHE A 144 -6.61 -11.99 5.59
CA PHE A 144 -6.20 -10.74 4.93
C PHE A 144 -7.24 -9.62 5.15
N ILE A 145 -8.53 -9.91 4.96
CA ILE A 145 -9.62 -8.95 5.22
C ILE A 145 -9.66 -8.50 6.69
N LYS A 146 -9.47 -9.42 7.65
CA LYS A 146 -9.36 -9.05 9.07
C LYS A 146 -8.19 -8.12 9.34
N LEU A 147 -7.06 -8.35 8.67
CA LEU A 147 -5.86 -7.54 8.82
C LEU A 147 -6.05 -6.14 8.22
N LEU A 148 -6.75 -6.02 7.10
CA LEU A 148 -7.14 -4.73 6.51
C LEU A 148 -8.05 -3.92 7.43
N ARG A 149 -9.00 -4.57 8.12
CA ARG A 149 -9.85 -3.85 9.09
C ARG A 149 -9.07 -3.36 10.31
N LYS A 150 -8.08 -4.14 10.78
CA LYS A 150 -7.17 -3.70 11.84
C LYS A 150 -6.35 -2.49 11.41
N PHE A 151 -5.84 -2.52 10.17
CA PHE A 151 -5.17 -1.37 9.57
C PHE A 151 -6.08 -0.14 9.57
N GLU A 152 -7.31 -0.26 9.08
CA GLU A 152 -8.26 0.85 9.04
C GLU A 152 -8.53 1.45 10.43
N ALA A 153 -8.56 0.61 11.48
CA ALA A 153 -8.72 1.07 12.86
C ALA A 153 -7.55 1.94 13.37
N ILE A 154 -6.35 1.83 12.81
CA ILE A 154 -5.21 2.69 13.16
C ILE A 154 -5.47 4.14 12.74
N PHE A 155 -6.28 4.36 11.70
CA PHE A 155 -6.59 5.69 11.14
C PHE A 155 -7.88 6.31 11.71
N LYS A 156 -8.63 5.58 12.55
CA LYS A 156 -9.79 6.12 13.28
C LYS A 156 -9.35 6.74 14.60
#